data_AF-A0A0J1K9N7-F1
#
_entry.id   AF-A0A0J1K9N7-F1
#
_cell.length_a   1.000
_cell.length_b   1.000
_cell.length_c   1.000
_cell.angle_alpha   90.00
_cell.angle_beta   90.00
_cell.angle_gamma   90.00
#
_symmetry.space_group_name_H-M   'P 1'
#
loop_
_entity.id
_entity.type
_entity.pdbx_description
1 polymer ?
#
loop_
_entity_poly.entity_id
_entity_poly.type
_entity_poly.pdbx_seq_one_letter_code
_entity_poly.pdbx_strand_id
1 'polypeptide(L)' 'MTKASFLLFCVMGIICMTLLQLIDASVGILTPDQYLLEWGALDAIWISLLALAVYENFLHRE' A
#
# COMPACT_ATOMS: atom_id res chain seq x y z
N MET A 1 1.62 -9.76 -16.33
CA MET A 1 0.64 -8.71 -15.95
C MET A 1 0.61 -7.65 -17.05
N THR A 2 -0.56 -7.11 -17.46
CA THR A 2 -0.56 -6.02 -18.46
C THR A 2 -0.17 -4.68 -17.80
N LYS A 3 0.38 -3.73 -18.57
CA LYS A 3 0.72 -2.39 -18.05
C LYS A 3 -0.49 -1.69 -17.41
N ALA A 4 -1.67 -1.87 -17.99
CA ALA A 4 -2.92 -1.31 -17.47
C ALA A 4 -3.31 -1.95 -16.13
N SER A 5 -3.20 -3.27 -16.01
CA SER A 5 -3.48 -3.97 -14.75
C SER A 5 -2.52 -3.58 -13.63
N PHE A 6 -1.23 -3.38 -13.94
CA PHE A 6 -0.24 -2.92 -12.96
C PHE A 6 -0.51 -1.49 -12.50
N LEU A 7 -0.87 -0.60 -13.42
CA LEU A 7 -1.25 0.79 -13.08
C LEU A 7 -2.50 0.80 -12.18
N LEU A 8 -3.51 0.00 -12.51
CA LEU A 8 -4.72 -0.14 -11.70
C LEU A 8 -4.41 -0.67 -10.29
N PHE A 9 -3.52 -1.66 -10.17
CA PHE A 9 -3.06 -2.16 -8.87
C PHE A 9 -2.42 -1.04 -8.04
N CYS A 10 -1.52 -0.25 -8.64
CA CYS A 10 -0.83 0.85 -7.94
C CYS A 10 -1.82 1.92 -7.48
N VAL A 11 -2.71 2.38 -8.37
CA VAL A 11 -3.69 3.43 -8.07
C VAL A 11 -4.67 2.96 -7.00
N MET A 12 -5.20 1.74 -7.13
CA MET A 12 -6.13 1.18 -6.15
C MET A 12 -5.47 1.02 -4.77
N GLY A 13 -4.22 0.58 -4.75
CA GLY A 13 -3.45 0.46 -3.51
C GLY A 13 -3.25 1.79 -2.79
N ILE A 14 -2.86 2.85 -3.52
CA ILE A 14 -2.71 4.20 -2.96
C ILE A 14 -4.04 4.70 -2.39
N ILE A 15 -5.14 4.56 -3.14
CA ILE A 15 -6.47 4.97 -2.70
C ILE A 15 -6.86 4.21 -1.43
N CYS A 16 -6.63 2.90 -1.39
CA CYS A 16 -6.99 2.07 -0.24
C CYS A 16 -6.18 2.46 1.02
N MET A 17 -4.86 2.61 0.91
CA MET A 17 -4.00 3.02 2.02
C MET A 17 -4.39 4.40 2.55
N THR A 18 -4.63 5.36 1.64
CA THR A 18 -5.03 6.74 2.02
C THR A 18 -6.38 6.77 2.73
N LEU A 19 -7.37 6.03 2.21
CA LEU A 19 -8.69 5.96 2.85
C LEU A 19 -8.62 5.32 4.23
N LEU A 20 -7.85 4.24 4.37
CA LEU A 20 -7.68 3.55 5.64
C LEU A 20 -6.98 4.47 6.67
N GLN A 21 -5.95 5.24 6.26
CA GLN A 21 -5.29 6.23 7.12
C GLN A 21 -6.24 7.34 7.57
N LEU A 22 -7.06 7.86 6.66
CA LEU A 22 -8.05 8.90 6.97
C LEU A 22 -9.10 8.39 7.95
N ILE A 23 -9.62 7.18 7.73
CA ILE A 23 -10.59 6.57 8.64
C ILE A 23 -9.97 6.40 10.02
N ASP A 24 -8.81 5.76 10.11
CA ASP A 24 -8.18 5.47 11.40
C ASP A 24 -7.81 6.76 12.17
N ALA A 25 -7.29 7.77 11.47
CA ALA A 25 -7.04 9.09 12.05
C ALA A 25 -8.33 9.78 12.53
N SER A 26 -9.45 9.59 11.84
CA SER A 26 -10.75 10.17 12.23
C SER A 26 -11.42 9.47 13.42
N VAL A 27 -11.13 8.18 13.61
CA VAL A 27 -11.72 7.39 14.69
C VAL A 27 -10.98 7.66 16.01
N GLY A 28 -9.70 8.08 15.97
CA GLY A 28 -9.00 8.68 17.11
C GLY A 28 -8.80 7.76 18.31
N ILE A 29 -8.81 6.43 18.09
CA ILE A 29 -8.70 5.43 19.16
C ILE A 29 -7.25 5.23 19.62
N LEU A 30 -6.29 5.38 18.70
CA LEU A 30 -4.89 5.07 18.94
C LEU A 30 -4.12 6.27 19.49
N THR A 31 -3.21 6.01 20.43
CA THR A 31 -2.18 7.01 20.79
C THR A 31 -1.25 7.23 19.59
N PRO A 32 -0.60 8.41 19.48
CA PRO A 32 0.29 8.71 18.34
C PRO A 32 1.37 7.65 18.10
N ASP A 33 1.96 7.09 19.17
CA ASP A 33 3.01 6.07 19.06
C ASP A 33 2.47 4.74 18.53
N GLN A 34 1.27 4.33 18.95
CA GLN A 34 0.61 3.13 18.45
C GLN A 34 0.20 3.28 16.98
N TYR A 35 -0.33 4.46 16.63
CA TYR A 35 -0.67 4.81 15.25
C TYR A 35 0.56 4.70 14.34
N LEU A 36 1.68 5.32 14.72
CA LEU A 36 2.91 5.29 13.91
C LEU A 36 3.48 3.87 13.76
N LEU A 37 3.41 3.05 14.81
CA LEU A 37 3.89 1.66 14.76
C LEU A 37 3.03 0.80 13.82
N GLU A 38 1.71 0.91 13.94
CA GLU A 38 0.76 0.16 13.10
C GLU A 38 0.89 0.55 11.63
N TRP A 39 0.89 1.85 11.35
CA TRP A 39 1.02 2.37 9.99
C TRP A 39 2.39 2.13 9.39
N GLY A 40 3.47 2.23 10.18
CA GLY A 40 4.81 1.88 9.71
C GLY A 40 4.94 0.41 9.29
N ALA A 41 4.27 -0.50 10.01
CA ALA A 41 4.23 -1.91 9.65
C ALA A 41 3.41 -2.16 8.36
N LEU A 42 2.26 -1.50 8.23
CA LEU A 42 1.43 -1.57 7.01
C LEU A 42 2.15 -1.01 5.78
N ASP A 43 2.85 0.11 5.92
CA ASP A 43 3.65 0.69 4.83
C ASP A 43 4.77 -0.25 4.39
N ALA A 44 5.46 -0.90 5.33
CA ALA A 44 6.48 -1.89 5.01
C ALA A 44 5.92 -3.10 4.22
N ILE A 45 4.73 -3.59 4.60
CA ILE A 45 4.03 -4.65 3.87
C ILE A 45 3.64 -4.18 2.47
N TRP A 46 3.07 -2.98 2.36
CA TRP A 46 2.65 -2.42 1.07
C TRP A 46 3.83 -2.24 0.11
N ILE A 47 4.95 -1.71 0.58
CA ILE A 47 6.18 -1.56 -0.22
C ILE A 47 6.70 -2.93 -0.67
N SER A 48 6.65 -3.95 0.20
CA SER A 48 7.08 -5.31 -0.15
C SER A 48 6.22 -5.92 -1.27
N LEU A 49 4.90 -5.74 -1.19
CA LEU A 49 3.96 -6.18 -2.24
C LEU A 49 4.18 -5.42 -3.55
N LEU A 50 4.41 -4.10 -3.47
CA LEU A 50 4.70 -3.27 -4.64
C LEU A 50 6.00 -3.71 -5.31
N ALA A 51 7.06 -3.97 -4.54
CA ALA A 51 8.34 -4.47 -5.05
C ALA A 51 8.18 -5.81 -5.77
N LEU A 52 7.40 -6.74 -5.20
CA LEU A 52 7.09 -8.03 -5.83
C LEU A 52 6.31 -7.84 -7.13
N ALA A 53 5.30 -6.97 -7.14
CA ALA A 53 4.52 -6.67 -8.34
C ALA A 53 5.37 -6.03 -9.44
N VAL A 54 6.33 -5.17 -9.08
CA VAL A 54 7.31 -4.60 -10.02
C VAL A 54 8.21 -5.68 -10.60
N TYR A 55 8.72 -6.58 -9.76
CA TYR A 55 9.57 -7.70 -10.19
C TYR A 55 8.84 -8.63 -11.16
N GLU A 56 7.61 -9.03 -10.84
CA GLU A 56 6.76 -9.86 -11.71
C GLU A 56 6.47 -9.18 -13.06
N ASN A 57 6.19 -7.87 -13.04
CA ASN A 57 5.96 -7.08 -14.25
C ASN A 57 7.23 -6.89 -15.09
N PHE A 58 8.41 -6.89 -14.47
CA PHE A 58 9.69 -6.88 -15.16
C PHE A 58 9.95 -8.24 -15.83
N LEU A 59 9.78 -9.34 -15.09
CA LEU A 59 10.02 -10.71 -15.58
C LEU A 59 9.14 -11.07 -16.79
N HIS A 60 7.87 -10.64 -16.80
CA HIS A 60 6.93 -10.93 -17.89
C HIS A 60 7.06 -9.98 -19.10
N ARG A 61 8.06 -9.09 -19.11
CA ARG A 61 8.37 -8.24 -20.27
C ARG A 61 9.56 -8.74 -21.09
N GLU A 62 10.35 -9.67 -20.55
CA GLU A 62 11.38 -10.44 -21.27
C GLU A 62 10.74 -11.67 -21.94
#